data_AF-A0A8H7WJG6-F1
#
_entry.id   AF-A0A8H7WJG6-F1
#
_cell.length_a   1.000
_cell.length_b   1.000
_cell.length_c   1.000
_cell.angle_alpha   90.00
_cell.angle_beta   90.00
_cell.angle_gamma   90.00
#
_symmetry.space_group_name_H-M   'P 1'
#
loop_
_entity.id
_entity.type
_entity.pdbx_description
1 polymer ?
#
loop_
_entity_poly.entity_id
_entity_poly.type
_entity_poly.pdbx_seq_one_letter_code
_entity_poly.pdbx_strand_id
1 'polypeptide(L)'
;MPAILQQPSTHAAAAGILGREVIHKPINDGHEHFHYDIRSTSTAYTAVPSESSVPPPVSFLFVVNGMTFNENRHAGGVLPRVDDGGRWLPPVLSAGFGPQNPGTVFRWSNGDISIATGYAWDEGYGKTPNGDNLEWYHTATIIWCNPFYQFLVTQGDASIPIDADMEDEEESDGEEEKAVIQWYPINFHLHETLSRVDYAADSQYLAGNQRNFIAELGLTSYQCQDDDAPVSGGISGNIAILIGLIAFSCTRQELRHVLINDQAWRGYRWRGHQRPTGRRDGRGKVVSIYLDPDNPGGSTREALRGLQDISRRLVIVTKAVKALNDLDGAPAHYREVKSFLTNLKMTLEALKVESVVLHPKYVDEVKVQVQKIRVPIEESLTVTRGYEASLGIAAKKGRFRNVQKKLDWRFVVSKKADALRRTIEGDMMSLNSIQTRLILVVDIDASYL
;
A
#
# COMPACT_ATOMS: atom_id res chain seq x y z
N MET A 1 12.23 27.60 -68.77
CA MET A 1 12.95 28.69 -69.47
C MET A 1 12.00 29.86 -69.66
N PRO A 2 12.41 31.13 -69.52
CA PRO A 2 13.64 31.72 -68.92
C PRO A 2 13.26 32.65 -67.71
N ALA A 3 14.08 33.41 -66.97
CA ALA A 3 15.52 33.61 -66.67
C ALA A 3 15.54 34.44 -65.35
N ILE A 4 16.29 34.07 -64.31
CA ILE A 4 17.61 34.59 -63.87
C ILE A 4 17.67 36.11 -63.59
N LEU A 5 17.99 36.47 -62.33
CA LEU A 5 18.92 37.52 -61.87
C LEU A 5 19.02 37.44 -60.32
N GLN A 6 19.99 36.71 -59.76
CA GLN A 6 21.35 37.13 -59.32
C GLN A 6 21.41 38.27 -58.28
N GLN A 7 22.15 37.95 -57.20
CA GLN A 7 22.51 38.74 -56.02
C GLN A 7 23.45 39.93 -56.36
N PRO A 8 23.86 40.73 -55.34
CA PRO A 8 25.22 40.48 -54.85
C PRO A 8 25.40 40.56 -53.32
N SER A 9 26.50 39.93 -52.91
CA SER A 9 27.14 39.80 -51.61
C SER A 9 28.21 40.87 -51.35
N THR A 10 28.52 41.12 -50.07
CA THR A 10 29.84 41.54 -49.54
C THR A 10 29.84 41.24 -48.02
N HIS A 11 30.57 40.25 -47.47
CA HIS A 11 32.01 40.11 -47.16
C HIS A 11 32.61 41.08 -46.13
N ALA A 12 32.99 40.53 -44.96
CA ALA A 12 34.26 40.71 -44.20
C ALA A 12 34.08 39.98 -42.84
N ALA A 13 34.75 38.89 -42.42
CA ALA A 13 36.13 38.38 -42.48
C ALA A 13 37.12 39.05 -41.51
N ALA A 14 37.57 38.29 -40.48
CA ALA A 14 38.94 38.15 -39.91
C ALA A 14 38.83 37.67 -38.44
N ALA A 15 39.23 36.43 -38.10
CA ALA A 15 40.58 35.97 -37.68
C ALA A 15 40.98 36.50 -36.28
N GLY A 16 41.52 35.77 -35.30
CA GLY A 16 41.96 34.39 -35.04
C GLY A 16 42.31 34.35 -33.52
N ILE A 17 42.63 33.26 -32.82
CA ILE A 17 43.91 32.52 -32.75
C ILE A 17 43.88 31.74 -31.41
N LEU A 18 44.36 30.49 -31.47
CA LEU A 18 45.02 29.64 -30.46
C LEU A 18 44.83 29.88 -28.94
N GLY A 19 44.49 28.78 -28.23
CA GLY A 19 44.68 28.65 -26.79
C GLY A 19 44.33 27.26 -26.28
N ARG A 20 45.26 26.31 -26.46
CA ARG A 20 45.17 24.92 -25.96
C ARG A 20 45.78 24.93 -24.55
N GLU A 21 44.98 24.74 -23.50
CA GLU A 21 45.50 24.54 -22.14
C GLU A 21 44.99 23.22 -21.57
N VAL A 22 45.94 22.31 -21.41
CA VAL A 22 45.84 21.02 -20.75
C VAL A 22 46.09 21.28 -19.27
N ILE A 23 45.07 21.09 -18.43
CA ILE A 23 45.24 21.12 -16.97
C ILE A 23 45.27 19.68 -16.46
N HIS A 24 46.48 19.24 -16.11
CA HIS A 24 46.74 18.08 -15.28
C HIS A 24 46.03 18.25 -13.92
N LYS A 25 45.23 17.25 -13.52
CA LYS A 25 44.90 17.01 -12.10
C LYS A 25 45.71 15.81 -11.61
N PRO A 26 46.37 15.90 -10.44
CA PRO A 26 47.17 14.83 -9.89
C PRO A 26 46.29 13.73 -9.27
N ILE A 27 46.76 12.51 -9.48
CA ILE A 27 46.38 11.28 -8.79
C ILE A 27 46.74 11.46 -7.31
N ASN A 28 45.77 11.23 -6.42
CA ASN A 28 46.01 11.16 -4.98
C ASN A 28 45.65 9.76 -4.51
N ASP A 29 46.68 8.93 -4.36
CA ASP A 29 46.62 7.64 -3.68
C ASP A 29 46.46 7.89 -2.18
N GLY A 30 45.34 7.43 -1.62
CA GLY A 30 45.04 7.50 -0.20
C GLY A 30 44.44 6.19 0.27
N HIS A 31 45.31 5.30 0.73
CA HIS A 31 44.96 4.17 1.58
C HIS A 31 44.15 4.66 2.80
N GLU A 32 42.91 4.21 2.97
CA GLU A 32 42.24 4.25 4.26
C GLU A 32 41.86 2.85 4.74
N HIS A 33 42.50 2.51 5.85
CA HIS A 33 42.28 1.34 6.69
C HIS A 33 40.86 1.32 7.24
N PHE A 34 40.19 0.18 7.09
CA PHE A 34 39.06 -0.20 7.92
C PHE A 34 39.53 -0.38 9.38
N HIS A 35 39.10 0.50 10.27
CA HIS A 35 39.02 0.22 11.71
C HIS A 35 37.71 0.79 12.26
N TYR A 36 36.90 -0.10 12.81
CA TYR A 36 35.69 0.21 13.58
C TYR A 36 36.06 1.03 14.82
N ASP A 37 35.31 2.10 15.09
CA ASP A 37 35.18 2.58 16.46
C ASP A 37 33.74 3.03 16.78
N ILE A 38 33.14 2.29 17.71
CA ILE A 38 31.82 2.51 18.28
C ILE A 38 32.01 3.39 19.50
N ARG A 39 31.71 4.69 19.42
CA ARG A 39 31.44 5.51 20.61
C ARG A 39 30.33 6.53 20.39
N SER A 40 29.21 6.23 21.05
CA SER A 40 28.13 7.15 21.38
C SER A 40 28.67 8.38 22.12
N THR A 41 28.33 9.58 21.65
CA THR A 41 28.16 10.76 22.52
C THR A 41 26.88 11.49 22.18
N SER A 42 25.98 11.42 23.16
CA SER A 42 24.71 12.13 23.25
C SER A 42 24.95 13.63 23.41
N THR A 43 24.35 14.45 22.55
CA THR A 43 24.03 15.84 22.88
C THR A 43 22.64 16.14 22.36
N ALA A 44 21.65 16.02 23.26
CA ALA A 44 20.25 16.28 22.98
C ALA A 44 20.00 17.79 22.88
N TYR A 45 19.76 18.31 21.68
CA TYR A 45 19.04 19.56 21.50
C TYR A 45 17.54 19.27 21.58
N THR A 46 16.91 19.77 22.64
CA THR A 46 15.47 19.70 22.86
C THR A 46 14.78 20.66 21.89
N ALA A 47 14.43 20.16 20.70
CA ALA A 47 13.52 20.86 19.81
C ALA A 47 12.09 20.78 20.37
N VAL A 48 11.52 21.94 20.63
CA VAL A 48 10.11 22.13 20.99
C VAL A 48 9.25 21.53 19.87
N PRO A 49 8.24 20.68 20.15
CA PRO A 49 7.38 20.16 19.09
C PRO A 49 6.47 21.28 18.61
N SER A 50 6.77 21.82 17.42
CA SER A 50 5.88 22.75 16.72
C SER A 50 4.65 22.01 16.19
N GLU A 51 3.51 22.63 16.47
CA GLU A 51 2.17 22.55 15.87
C GLU A 51 1.92 21.44 14.82
N SER A 52 0.96 20.57 15.16
CA SER A 52 0.13 19.72 14.28
C SER A 52 0.49 19.74 12.78
N SER A 53 1.52 19.00 12.38
CA SER A 53 1.88 18.83 10.96
C SER A 53 0.92 17.82 10.32
N VAL A 54 -0.25 18.28 9.88
CA VAL A 54 -1.03 17.50 8.91
C VAL A 54 -0.15 17.35 7.67
N PRO A 55 0.19 16.13 7.24
CA PRO A 55 1.02 15.94 6.05
C PRO A 55 0.33 16.59 4.84
N PRO A 56 1.10 17.20 3.93
CA PRO A 56 0.55 17.88 2.77
C PRO A 56 -0.31 16.92 1.94
N PRO A 57 -1.40 17.41 1.33
CA PRO A 57 -2.27 16.57 0.52
C PRO A 57 -1.50 16.00 -0.66
N VAL A 58 -1.75 14.74 -1.01
CA VAL A 58 -1.10 14.10 -2.15
C VAL A 58 -1.61 14.69 -3.46
N SER A 59 -0.70 14.99 -4.39
CA SER A 59 -1.04 15.33 -5.78
C SER A 59 -0.05 14.70 -6.75
N PHE A 60 -0.43 14.63 -8.03
CA PHE A 60 0.44 14.21 -9.13
C PHE A 60 -0.13 14.72 -10.46
N LEU A 61 0.72 14.77 -11.48
CA LEU A 61 0.30 15.07 -12.84
C LEU A 61 0.19 13.79 -13.64
N PHE A 62 -0.73 13.73 -14.59
CA PHE A 62 -0.84 12.60 -15.50
C PHE A 62 -1.33 13.02 -16.87
N VAL A 63 -1.01 12.20 -17.85
CA VAL A 63 -1.44 12.36 -19.25
C VAL A 63 -1.80 11.01 -19.81
N VAL A 64 -2.81 10.99 -20.69
CA VAL A 64 -3.25 9.79 -21.37
C VAL A 64 -3.15 9.99 -22.87
N ASN A 65 -2.14 9.38 -23.47
CA ASN A 65 -1.92 9.44 -24.91
C ASN A 65 -2.61 8.28 -25.61
N GLY A 66 -3.09 8.54 -26.83
CA GLY A 66 -3.53 7.48 -27.73
C GLY A 66 -2.33 6.77 -28.34
N MET A 67 -2.36 5.46 -28.41
CA MET A 67 -1.37 4.68 -29.15
C MET A 67 -1.79 4.54 -30.60
N THR A 68 -0.82 4.55 -31.51
CA THR A 68 -1.00 4.15 -32.91
C THR A 68 -0.13 2.93 -33.21
N PHE A 69 -0.42 2.21 -34.29
CA PHE A 69 0.33 1.02 -34.70
C PHE A 69 1.08 1.31 -35.99
N ASN A 70 2.29 0.79 -36.09
CA ASN A 70 3.11 0.86 -37.29
C ASN A 70 3.02 -0.47 -38.03
N GLU A 71 2.02 -0.59 -38.89
CA GLU A 71 1.78 -1.80 -39.68
C GLU A 71 2.55 -1.79 -41.01
N ASN A 72 3.23 -0.69 -41.35
CA ASN A 72 3.93 -0.54 -42.62
C ASN A 72 5.30 -1.23 -42.57
N ARG A 73 5.37 -2.47 -43.06
CA ARG A 73 6.62 -3.24 -43.15
C ARG A 73 7.73 -2.53 -43.93
N HIS A 74 7.39 -1.71 -44.93
CA HIS A 74 8.40 -0.95 -45.70
C HIS A 74 9.02 0.19 -44.89
N ALA A 75 8.35 0.65 -43.83
CA ALA A 75 8.85 1.63 -42.88
C ALA A 75 9.39 0.99 -41.59
N GLY A 76 9.75 -0.30 -41.63
CA GLY A 76 10.24 -1.05 -40.46
C GLY A 76 9.15 -1.45 -39.46
N GLY A 77 7.87 -1.30 -39.82
CA GLY A 77 6.74 -1.66 -38.98
C GLY A 77 6.55 -3.16 -38.78
N VAL A 78 5.91 -3.53 -37.68
CA VAL A 78 5.58 -4.92 -37.33
C VAL A 78 4.07 -5.07 -37.35
N LEU A 79 3.57 -6.02 -38.14
CA LEU A 79 2.14 -6.32 -38.16
C LEU A 79 1.69 -6.82 -36.78
N PRO A 80 0.44 -6.53 -36.39
CA PRO A 80 -0.15 -7.12 -35.21
C PRO A 80 -0.16 -8.65 -35.28
N ARG A 81 -0.07 -9.28 -34.13
CA ARG A 81 -0.17 -10.74 -34.03
C ARG A 81 -1.62 -11.16 -34.10
N VAL A 82 -1.86 -12.39 -34.53
CA VAL A 82 -3.16 -13.05 -34.44
C VAL A 82 -2.98 -14.41 -33.77
N ASP A 83 -3.92 -14.81 -32.93
CA ASP A 83 -3.97 -16.17 -32.40
C ASP A 83 -4.48 -17.17 -33.46
N ASP A 84 -4.51 -18.46 -33.12
CA ASP A 84 -5.04 -19.53 -34.00
C ASP A 84 -6.51 -19.32 -34.39
N GLY A 85 -7.25 -18.53 -33.60
CA GLY A 85 -8.63 -18.13 -33.87
C GLY A 85 -8.76 -16.85 -34.70
N GLY A 86 -7.66 -16.29 -35.19
CA GLY A 86 -7.64 -15.03 -35.94
C GLY A 86 -7.90 -13.78 -35.08
N ARG A 87 -7.82 -13.89 -33.75
CA ARG A 87 -8.07 -12.79 -32.82
C ARG A 87 -6.83 -11.93 -32.70
N TRP A 88 -7.04 -10.61 -32.77
CA TRP A 88 -5.97 -9.62 -32.72
C TRP A 88 -5.24 -9.64 -31.37
N LEU A 89 -3.91 -9.61 -31.43
CA LEU A 89 -2.99 -9.51 -30.31
C LEU A 89 -1.96 -8.39 -30.55
N PRO A 90 -1.50 -7.70 -29.51
CA PRO A 90 -0.59 -6.58 -29.68
C PRO A 90 0.78 -7.03 -30.21
N PRO A 91 1.48 -6.15 -30.94
CA PRO A 91 2.89 -6.34 -31.28
C PRO A 91 3.74 -6.55 -30.04
N VAL A 92 4.82 -7.31 -30.18
CA VAL A 92 5.79 -7.58 -29.10
C VAL A 92 7.11 -6.86 -29.30
N LEU A 93 7.19 -6.01 -30.31
CA LEU A 93 8.37 -5.19 -30.61
C LEU A 93 7.92 -3.73 -30.68
N SER A 94 8.75 -2.83 -30.15
CA SER A 94 8.47 -1.37 -30.14
C SER A 94 8.23 -0.82 -31.55
N ALA A 95 8.90 -1.38 -32.55
CA ALA A 95 8.72 -1.07 -33.97
C ALA A 95 7.29 -1.33 -34.50
N GLY A 96 6.47 -2.11 -33.81
CA GLY A 96 5.04 -2.30 -34.12
C GLY A 96 4.16 -1.14 -33.69
N PHE A 97 4.69 -0.16 -32.98
CA PHE A 97 3.97 1.01 -32.49
C PHE A 97 4.38 2.25 -33.25
N GLY A 98 3.40 3.12 -33.51
CA GLY A 98 3.59 4.39 -34.18
C GLY A 98 3.66 5.55 -33.17
N PRO A 99 3.75 6.79 -33.68
CA PRO A 99 3.80 7.96 -32.82
C PRO A 99 2.56 8.07 -31.95
N GLN A 100 2.76 8.48 -30.71
CA GLN A 100 1.67 8.72 -29.78
C GLN A 100 0.85 9.93 -30.18
N ASN A 101 -0.41 9.87 -29.79
CA ASN A 101 -1.43 10.87 -29.99
C ASN A 101 -1.61 11.64 -28.68
N PRO A 102 -1.04 12.85 -28.52
CA PRO A 102 -0.98 13.53 -27.23
C PRO A 102 -2.37 13.77 -26.62
N GLY A 103 -2.43 13.60 -25.30
CA GLY A 103 -3.58 13.91 -24.46
C GLY A 103 -3.45 15.28 -23.78
N THR A 104 -4.48 15.64 -23.02
CA THR A 104 -4.41 16.78 -22.08
C THR A 104 -3.68 16.33 -20.81
N VAL A 105 -2.83 17.21 -20.26
CA VAL A 105 -2.22 16.99 -18.93
C VAL A 105 -3.24 17.37 -17.85
N PHE A 106 -3.49 16.45 -16.95
CA PHE A 106 -4.38 16.60 -15.82
C PHE A 106 -3.59 16.60 -14.52
N ARG A 107 -4.14 17.25 -13.51
CA ARG A 107 -3.65 17.20 -12.13
C ARG A 107 -4.65 16.40 -11.31
N TRP A 108 -4.16 15.40 -10.62
CA TRP A 108 -4.90 14.78 -9.52
C TRP A 108 -4.46 15.43 -8.22
N SER A 109 -5.40 15.87 -7.39
CA SER A 109 -5.11 16.44 -6.08
C SER A 109 -6.16 15.97 -5.09
N ASN A 110 -5.71 15.24 -4.07
CA ASN A 110 -6.53 14.83 -2.93
C ASN A 110 -7.89 14.22 -3.29
N GLY A 111 -7.91 13.35 -4.31
CA GLY A 111 -9.12 12.62 -4.73
C GLY A 111 -9.90 13.26 -5.87
N ASP A 112 -9.55 14.47 -6.29
CA ASP A 112 -10.19 15.21 -7.38
C ASP A 112 -9.24 15.41 -8.58
N ILE A 113 -9.80 15.59 -9.77
CA ILE A 113 -9.05 15.79 -11.02
C ILE A 113 -9.39 17.16 -11.61
N SER A 114 -8.36 17.89 -12.03
CA SER A 114 -8.48 19.15 -12.75
C SER A 114 -7.54 19.19 -13.96
N ILE A 115 -7.69 20.20 -14.82
CA ILE A 115 -6.72 20.45 -15.88
C ILE A 115 -5.45 21.07 -15.25
N ALA A 116 -4.28 20.59 -15.65
CA ALA A 116 -3.00 21.17 -15.26
C ALA A 116 -2.67 22.32 -16.22
N THR A 117 -3.20 23.52 -15.95
CA THR A 117 -3.04 24.68 -16.83
C THR A 117 -1.56 25.07 -16.96
N GLY A 118 -1.10 25.26 -18.20
CA GLY A 118 0.30 25.60 -18.52
C GLY A 118 1.21 24.38 -18.70
N TYR A 119 0.79 23.19 -18.26
CA TYR A 119 1.53 21.96 -18.52
C TYR A 119 1.13 21.37 -19.86
N ALA A 120 2.10 20.77 -20.55
CA ALA A 120 1.90 20.20 -21.88
C ALA A 120 2.56 18.83 -22.00
N TRP A 121 2.17 18.08 -23.03
CA TRP A 121 2.92 16.93 -23.50
C TRP A 121 3.59 17.33 -24.81
N ASP A 122 4.92 17.21 -24.86
CA ASP A 122 5.71 17.57 -26.03
C ASP A 122 6.95 16.67 -26.13
N GLU A 123 7.36 16.36 -27.36
CA GLU A 123 8.55 15.54 -27.65
C GLU A 123 8.61 14.20 -26.87
N GLY A 124 7.46 13.59 -26.59
CA GLY A 124 7.39 12.32 -25.86
C GLY A 124 7.50 12.45 -24.34
N TYR A 125 7.50 13.66 -23.78
CA TYR A 125 7.58 13.92 -22.35
C TYR A 125 6.56 14.94 -21.87
N GLY A 126 6.20 14.87 -20.59
CA GLY A 126 5.48 15.95 -19.91
C GLY A 126 6.41 17.15 -19.68
N LYS A 127 5.91 18.35 -19.94
CA LYS A 127 6.63 19.61 -19.82
C LYS A 127 5.98 20.56 -18.80
N THR A 128 6.79 21.30 -18.06
CA THR A 128 6.36 22.42 -17.22
C THR A 128 5.94 23.62 -18.08
N PRO A 129 5.27 24.63 -17.51
CA PRO A 129 5.00 25.90 -18.22
C PRO A 129 6.25 26.62 -18.74
N ASN A 130 7.43 26.33 -18.16
CA ASN A 130 8.71 26.91 -18.57
C ASN A 130 9.43 26.08 -19.65
N GLY A 131 8.89 24.91 -20.02
CA GLY A 131 9.49 24.01 -21.02
C GLY A 131 10.41 22.93 -20.44
N ASP A 132 10.59 22.88 -19.12
CA ASP A 132 11.39 21.84 -18.47
C ASP A 132 10.67 20.49 -18.47
N ASN A 133 11.42 19.39 -18.48
CA ASN A 133 10.84 18.05 -18.34
C ASN A 133 10.26 17.86 -16.93
N LEU A 134 9.05 17.32 -16.86
CA LEU A 134 8.45 16.88 -15.60
C LEU A 134 9.19 15.66 -15.05
N GLU A 135 9.31 15.59 -13.72
CA GLU A 135 9.90 14.42 -13.07
C GLU A 135 8.98 13.21 -13.23
N TRP A 136 9.47 12.21 -13.95
CA TRP A 136 8.76 10.97 -14.21
C TRP A 136 8.63 10.11 -12.95
N TYR A 137 7.42 9.59 -12.71
CA TYR A 137 7.15 8.63 -11.64
C TYR A 137 6.89 7.22 -12.19
N HIS A 138 5.95 7.08 -13.11
CA HIS A 138 5.52 5.78 -13.61
C HIS A 138 4.81 5.88 -14.96
N THR A 139 4.99 4.88 -15.81
CA THR A 139 4.27 4.76 -17.09
C THR A 139 3.72 3.35 -17.27
N ALA A 140 2.53 3.25 -17.84
CA ALA A 140 1.96 1.97 -18.26
C ALA A 140 1.36 2.09 -19.66
N THR A 141 1.54 1.04 -20.46
CA THR A 141 0.82 0.86 -21.71
C THR A 141 -0.30 -0.14 -21.53
N ILE A 142 -1.48 0.18 -22.06
CA ILE A 142 -2.70 -0.60 -21.88
C ILE A 142 -3.43 -0.69 -23.21
N ILE A 143 -3.79 -1.90 -23.59
CA ILE A 143 -4.48 -2.19 -24.85
C ILE A 143 -5.75 -2.96 -24.56
N TRP A 144 -6.86 -2.50 -25.15
CA TRP A 144 -8.05 -3.32 -25.29
C TRP A 144 -7.88 -4.16 -26.56
N CYS A 145 -7.66 -5.46 -26.39
CA CYS A 145 -7.37 -6.39 -27.48
C CYS A 145 -8.64 -6.76 -28.24
N ASN A 146 -9.56 -7.45 -27.57
CA ASN A 146 -10.83 -7.96 -28.11
C ASN A 146 -11.69 -8.52 -26.96
N PRO A 147 -12.96 -8.93 -27.18
CA PRO A 147 -13.82 -9.46 -26.12
C PRO A 147 -13.28 -10.69 -25.37
N PHE A 148 -12.35 -11.46 -25.97
CA PHE A 148 -11.76 -12.65 -25.37
C PHE A 148 -10.57 -12.32 -24.46
N TYR A 149 -9.58 -11.58 -24.98
CA TYR A 149 -8.36 -11.22 -24.21
C TYR A 149 -8.49 -9.96 -23.37
N GLN A 150 -9.42 -9.07 -23.72
CA GLN A 150 -9.76 -7.85 -22.99
C GLN A 150 -8.58 -6.91 -22.80
N PHE A 151 -8.19 -6.59 -21.56
CA PHE A 151 -7.08 -5.69 -21.28
C PHE A 151 -5.77 -6.43 -21.15
N LEU A 152 -4.81 -6.08 -22.01
CA LEU A 152 -3.40 -6.39 -21.83
C LEU A 152 -2.63 -5.13 -21.45
N VAL A 153 -1.67 -5.29 -20.55
CA VAL A 153 -0.87 -4.22 -19.97
C VAL A 153 0.61 -4.57 -20.01
N THR A 154 1.45 -3.54 -20.10
CA THR A 154 2.90 -3.69 -19.90
C THR A 154 3.44 -2.49 -19.13
N GLN A 155 4.57 -2.70 -18.45
CA GLN A 155 5.25 -1.64 -17.73
C GLN A 155 5.99 -0.75 -18.73
N GLY A 156 5.89 0.56 -18.55
CA GLY A 156 6.51 1.52 -19.44
C GLY A 156 5.71 1.79 -20.71
N ASP A 157 6.40 2.43 -21.65
CA ASP A 157 5.87 2.85 -22.94
C ASP A 157 6.25 1.84 -24.02
N ALA A 158 5.27 1.10 -24.54
CA ALA A 158 5.52 0.06 -25.54
C ALA A 158 6.09 0.61 -26.86
N SER A 159 6.00 1.93 -27.11
CA SER A 159 6.56 2.55 -28.31
C SER A 159 8.03 2.92 -28.20
N ILE A 160 8.60 2.89 -26.98
CA ILE A 160 10.01 3.16 -26.75
C ILE A 160 10.77 1.83 -26.82
N PRO A 161 11.86 1.73 -27.59
CA PRO A 161 12.74 0.58 -27.55
C PRO A 161 13.15 0.27 -26.10
N ILE A 162 13.10 -1.00 -25.72
CA ILE A 162 13.67 -1.43 -24.45
C ILE A 162 15.19 -1.44 -24.71
N ASP A 163 15.90 -0.43 -24.22
CA ASP A 163 17.36 -0.43 -24.26
C ASP A 163 17.85 -1.61 -23.39
N ALA A 164 18.71 -2.46 -23.96
CA ALA A 164 19.31 -3.60 -23.27
C ALA A 164 20.33 -3.17 -22.18
N ASP A 165 20.55 -1.88 -22.01
CA ASP A 165 21.69 -1.31 -21.30
C ASP A 165 21.44 -1.10 -19.78
N MET A 166 20.40 -1.72 -19.22
CA MET A 166 20.02 -1.53 -17.80
C MET A 166 20.30 -2.73 -16.88
N GLU A 167 21.03 -3.76 -17.32
CA GLU A 167 21.65 -4.75 -16.44
C GLU A 167 22.80 -5.46 -17.18
N ASP A 168 24.03 -5.21 -16.69
CA ASP A 168 25.30 -5.90 -16.95
C ASP A 168 25.72 -6.14 -18.42
N GLU A 169 26.60 -5.24 -18.91
CA GLU A 169 27.49 -5.47 -20.06
C GLU A 169 28.44 -6.65 -19.78
N GLU A 170 27.95 -7.88 -19.92
CA GLU A 170 28.80 -9.00 -20.33
C GLU A 170 28.59 -9.21 -21.83
N GLU A 171 29.61 -8.84 -22.60
CA GLU A 171 29.73 -9.05 -24.05
C GLU A 171 29.25 -10.46 -24.44
N SER A 172 28.03 -10.54 -24.97
CA SER A 172 27.53 -11.76 -25.62
C SER A 172 27.79 -11.65 -27.12
N ASP A 173 28.80 -12.38 -27.57
CA ASP A 173 29.15 -12.58 -28.97
C ASP A 173 28.06 -13.42 -29.68
N GLY A 174 26.88 -12.86 -29.94
CA GLY A 174 25.83 -13.57 -30.67
C GLY A 174 24.53 -12.77 -30.74
N GLU A 175 24.05 -12.52 -31.96
CA GLU A 175 22.73 -12.00 -32.35
C GLU A 175 22.00 -11.13 -31.31
N GLU A 176 21.99 -9.79 -31.51
CA GLU A 176 21.14 -8.85 -30.75
C GLU A 176 19.72 -9.43 -30.53
N GLU A 177 19.47 -10.02 -29.36
CA GLU A 177 18.16 -10.52 -28.99
C GLU A 177 17.29 -9.28 -28.73
N LYS A 178 16.58 -8.82 -29.76
CA LYS A 178 15.70 -7.65 -29.65
C LYS A 178 14.75 -7.85 -28.49
N ALA A 179 14.90 -7.02 -27.46
CA ALA A 179 14.09 -7.06 -26.27
C ALA A 179 12.58 -7.07 -26.63
N VAL A 180 11.90 -8.10 -26.14
CA VAL A 180 10.50 -8.39 -26.46
C VAL A 180 9.60 -7.79 -25.39
N ILE A 181 8.58 -7.04 -25.80
CA ILE A 181 7.59 -6.46 -24.90
C ILE A 181 6.77 -7.58 -24.27
N GLN A 182 6.84 -7.68 -22.94
CA GLN A 182 6.04 -8.62 -22.18
C GLN A 182 4.67 -8.02 -21.88
N TRP A 183 3.62 -8.67 -22.39
CA TRP A 183 2.22 -8.31 -22.14
C TRP A 183 1.64 -9.19 -21.04
N TYR A 184 0.92 -8.56 -20.13
CA TYR A 184 0.23 -9.25 -19.05
C TYR A 184 -1.27 -8.93 -19.05
N PRO A 185 -2.15 -9.89 -18.72
CA PRO A 185 -3.54 -9.56 -18.41
C PRO A 185 -3.60 -8.72 -17.12
N ILE A 186 -4.60 -7.83 -17.01
CA ILE A 186 -4.85 -7.21 -15.70
C ILE A 186 -5.35 -8.27 -14.72
N ASN A 187 -4.75 -8.32 -13.53
CA ASN A 187 -5.16 -9.18 -12.44
C ASN A 187 -5.32 -8.35 -11.15
N PHE A 188 -5.87 -8.98 -10.11
CA PHE A 188 -6.20 -8.34 -8.84
C PHE A 188 -5.61 -9.06 -7.63
N HIS A 189 -5.03 -8.30 -6.70
CA HIS A 189 -4.85 -8.75 -5.32
C HIS A 189 -6.13 -8.45 -4.54
N LEU A 190 -6.69 -9.48 -3.89
CA LEU A 190 -7.98 -9.40 -3.24
C LEU A 190 -7.84 -9.13 -1.74
N HIS A 191 -8.55 -8.12 -1.26
CA HIS A 191 -8.58 -7.79 0.16
C HIS A 191 -10.02 -7.49 0.61
N GLU A 192 -10.66 -8.52 1.19
CA GLU A 192 -12.07 -8.50 1.57
C GLU A 192 -12.98 -8.16 0.38
N THR A 193 -13.37 -6.89 0.22
CA THR A 193 -14.23 -6.40 -0.85
C THR A 193 -13.48 -5.49 -1.84
N LEU A 194 -12.20 -5.24 -1.61
CA LEU A 194 -11.38 -4.35 -2.43
C LEU A 194 -10.51 -5.16 -3.40
N SER A 195 -10.50 -4.74 -4.67
CA SER A 195 -9.66 -5.34 -5.71
C SER A 195 -8.51 -4.39 -6.03
N ARG A 196 -7.27 -4.84 -5.86
CA ARG A 196 -6.08 -4.06 -6.21
C ARG A 196 -5.54 -4.52 -7.56
N VAL A 197 -5.69 -3.69 -8.60
CA VAL A 197 -5.22 -4.02 -9.95
C VAL A 197 -3.70 -3.89 -10.07
N ASP A 198 -3.08 -4.85 -10.75
CA ASP A 198 -1.65 -4.85 -11.08
C ASP A 198 -1.34 -5.66 -12.35
N TYR A 199 -0.08 -5.64 -12.81
CA TYR A 199 0.36 -6.33 -14.02
C TYR A 199 0.26 -7.86 -13.92
N ALA A 200 0.49 -8.45 -12.75
CA ALA A 200 0.55 -9.92 -12.60
C ALA A 200 0.16 -10.35 -11.18
N ALA A 201 -1.04 -9.96 -10.75
CA ALA A 201 -1.56 -10.27 -9.43
C ALA A 201 -2.21 -11.68 -9.33
N ASP A 202 -2.64 -12.02 -8.11
CA ASP A 202 -3.00 -13.39 -7.71
C ASP A 202 -4.34 -13.90 -8.27
N SER A 203 -5.26 -13.01 -8.66
CA SER A 203 -6.60 -13.37 -9.10
C SER A 203 -7.00 -12.69 -10.39
N GLN A 204 -7.64 -13.44 -11.30
CA GLN A 204 -8.26 -12.88 -12.50
C GLN A 204 -9.59 -12.19 -12.20
N TYR A 205 -10.19 -12.42 -11.02
CA TYR A 205 -11.52 -11.90 -10.69
C TYR A 205 -11.47 -10.86 -9.59
N LEU A 206 -12.43 -9.93 -9.60
CA LEU A 206 -12.61 -8.88 -8.60
C LEU A 206 -13.09 -9.45 -7.26
N ALA A 207 -12.78 -8.74 -6.17
CA ALA A 207 -13.35 -8.95 -4.85
C ALA A 207 -14.81 -8.47 -4.86
N GLY A 208 -15.70 -9.35 -5.31
CA GLY A 208 -17.14 -9.14 -5.33
C GLY A 208 -17.76 -9.08 -6.73
N ASN A 209 -19.08 -9.21 -6.76
CA ASN A 209 -19.85 -9.36 -8.00
C ASN A 209 -20.83 -8.20 -8.27
N GLN A 210 -21.03 -7.26 -7.35
CA GLN A 210 -22.07 -6.23 -7.50
C GLN A 210 -21.50 -4.82 -7.33
N ARG A 211 -21.48 -4.02 -8.42
CA ARG A 211 -21.26 -2.56 -8.47
C ARG A 211 -21.30 -2.03 -9.90
N ASN A 212 -21.86 -0.83 -10.11
CA ASN A 212 -21.93 -0.20 -11.44
C ASN A 212 -20.56 0.08 -12.07
N PHE A 213 -19.53 0.41 -11.26
CA PHE A 213 -18.20 0.73 -11.78
C PHE A 213 -17.60 -0.44 -12.59
N ILE A 214 -17.97 -1.68 -12.28
CA ILE A 214 -17.46 -2.88 -12.96
C ILE A 214 -17.83 -2.80 -14.44
N ALA A 215 -19.12 -2.61 -14.74
CA ALA A 215 -19.59 -2.51 -16.11
C ALA A 215 -19.09 -1.23 -16.80
N GLU A 216 -19.11 -0.09 -16.11
CA GLU A 216 -18.71 1.21 -16.65
C GLU A 216 -17.23 1.21 -17.09
N LEU A 217 -16.35 0.66 -16.27
CA LEU A 217 -14.92 0.51 -16.58
C LEU A 217 -14.61 -0.65 -17.54
N GLY A 218 -15.62 -1.44 -17.93
CA GLY A 218 -15.46 -2.56 -18.86
C GLY A 218 -14.82 -3.79 -18.22
N LEU A 219 -15.03 -3.96 -16.91
CA LEU A 219 -14.48 -5.04 -16.11
C LEU A 219 -15.47 -6.20 -15.90
N THR A 220 -16.56 -6.26 -16.68
CA THR A 220 -17.63 -7.26 -16.49
C THR A 220 -17.12 -8.70 -16.52
N SER A 221 -16.14 -9.04 -17.34
CA SER A 221 -15.62 -10.42 -17.38
C SER A 221 -14.60 -10.72 -16.27
N TYR A 222 -14.14 -9.69 -15.56
CA TYR A 222 -13.36 -9.85 -14.33
C TYR A 222 -14.28 -9.90 -13.09
N GLN A 223 -15.60 -9.82 -13.25
CA GLN A 223 -16.54 -9.92 -12.15
C GLN A 223 -16.48 -11.31 -11.53
N CYS A 224 -16.47 -11.38 -10.19
CA CYS A 224 -16.57 -12.66 -9.48
C CYS A 224 -17.86 -13.38 -9.89
N GLN A 225 -17.75 -14.67 -10.25
CA GLN A 225 -18.88 -15.48 -10.71
C GLN A 225 -19.62 -16.20 -9.58
N ASP A 226 -19.14 -16.09 -8.35
CA ASP A 226 -19.81 -16.68 -7.19
C ASP A 226 -21.06 -15.85 -6.85
N ASP A 227 -22.22 -16.53 -6.80
CA ASP A 227 -23.52 -15.93 -6.48
C ASP A 227 -23.54 -15.34 -5.06
N ASP A 228 -22.80 -15.96 -4.14
CA ASP A 228 -22.68 -15.53 -2.74
C ASP A 228 -21.54 -14.52 -2.52
N ALA A 229 -20.89 -14.05 -3.60
CA ALA A 229 -19.80 -13.09 -3.48
C ALA A 229 -20.29 -11.77 -2.85
N PRO A 230 -19.45 -11.12 -2.02
CA PRO A 230 -19.82 -9.86 -1.41
C PRO A 230 -19.96 -8.74 -2.46
N VAL A 231 -20.66 -7.67 -2.08
CA VAL A 231 -20.70 -6.42 -2.87
C VAL A 231 -19.29 -5.86 -3.00
N SER A 232 -18.90 -5.44 -4.20
CA SER A 232 -17.56 -4.92 -4.42
C SER A 232 -17.37 -3.56 -3.73
N GLY A 233 -16.30 -3.46 -2.94
CA GLY A 233 -15.90 -2.29 -2.16
C GLY A 233 -15.17 -1.24 -2.98
N GLY A 234 -14.66 -1.61 -4.17
CA GLY A 234 -14.00 -0.70 -5.10
C GLY A 234 -12.78 -1.31 -5.77
N ILE A 235 -12.05 -0.47 -6.49
CA ILE A 235 -10.79 -0.81 -7.16
C ILE A 235 -9.68 0.16 -6.70
N SER A 236 -8.48 -0.36 -6.50
CA SER A 236 -7.27 0.38 -6.13
C SER A 236 -6.04 -0.22 -6.83
N GLY A 237 -4.83 0.24 -6.52
CA GLY A 237 -3.59 -0.37 -7.02
C GLY A 237 -2.86 0.54 -8.00
N ASN A 238 -2.34 -0.04 -9.08
CA ASN A 238 -1.54 0.68 -10.05
C ASN A 238 -2.34 1.84 -10.68
N ILE A 239 -1.97 3.07 -10.33
CA ILE A 239 -2.72 4.29 -10.71
C ILE A 239 -2.73 4.47 -12.23
N ALA A 240 -1.64 4.11 -12.93
CA ALA A 240 -1.60 4.23 -14.38
C ALA A 240 -2.62 3.28 -15.03
N ILE A 241 -2.78 2.08 -14.48
CA ILE A 241 -3.83 1.13 -14.91
C ILE A 241 -5.22 1.68 -14.63
N LEU A 242 -5.48 2.20 -13.43
CA LEU A 242 -6.77 2.80 -13.09
C LEU A 242 -7.16 3.95 -14.02
N ILE A 243 -6.23 4.87 -14.29
CA ILE A 243 -6.44 5.99 -15.19
C ILE A 243 -6.66 5.49 -16.62
N GLY A 244 -5.94 4.46 -17.05
CA GLY A 244 -6.15 3.85 -18.36
C GLY A 244 -7.55 3.24 -18.50
N LEU A 245 -8.04 2.51 -17.49
CA LEU A 245 -9.40 1.96 -17.48
C LEU A 245 -10.46 3.06 -17.63
N ILE A 246 -10.28 4.19 -16.95
CA ILE A 246 -11.14 5.39 -17.13
C ILE A 246 -11.04 5.92 -18.56
N ALA A 247 -9.84 5.98 -19.15
CA ALA A 247 -9.66 6.41 -20.53
C ALA A 247 -10.23 5.45 -21.59
N PHE A 248 -10.54 4.21 -21.22
CA PHE A 248 -11.25 3.24 -22.05
C PHE A 248 -12.77 3.30 -21.86
N SER A 249 -13.28 3.81 -20.74
CA SER A 249 -14.72 3.98 -20.53
C SER A 249 -15.34 5.00 -21.48
N CYS A 250 -14.54 5.83 -22.14
CA CYS A 250 -15.00 6.86 -23.08
C CYS A 250 -14.14 6.94 -24.37
N THR A 251 -14.65 7.61 -25.41
CA THR A 251 -13.84 7.93 -26.61
C THR A 251 -12.72 8.94 -26.29
N ARG A 252 -11.71 9.07 -27.16
CA ARG A 252 -10.55 9.93 -26.91
C ARG A 252 -10.96 11.40 -26.67
N GLN A 253 -11.89 11.89 -27.49
CA GLN A 253 -12.35 13.27 -27.46
C GLN A 253 -13.13 13.57 -26.17
N GLU A 254 -13.72 12.56 -25.56
CA GLU A 254 -14.63 12.69 -24.42
C GLU A 254 -13.92 12.61 -23.06
N LEU A 255 -12.67 12.14 -23.00
CA LEU A 255 -11.96 11.97 -21.73
C LEU A 255 -11.91 13.27 -20.90
N ARG A 256 -11.65 14.40 -21.57
CA ARG A 256 -11.68 15.71 -20.93
C ARG A 256 -13.05 16.03 -20.34
N HIS A 257 -14.13 15.77 -21.08
CA HIS A 257 -15.48 16.01 -20.60
C HIS A 257 -15.86 15.08 -19.45
N VAL A 258 -15.48 13.81 -19.52
CA VAL A 258 -15.71 12.82 -18.46
C VAL A 258 -15.04 13.24 -17.14
N LEU A 259 -13.77 13.69 -17.21
CA LEU A 259 -13.01 14.08 -16.02
C LEU A 259 -13.42 15.45 -15.48
N ILE A 260 -13.69 16.42 -16.35
CA ILE A 260 -13.86 17.83 -15.95
C ILE A 260 -15.33 18.25 -15.87
N ASN A 261 -16.11 17.96 -16.90
CA ASN A 261 -17.51 18.42 -16.99
C ASN A 261 -18.45 17.49 -16.23
N ASP A 262 -18.32 16.19 -16.47
CA ASP A 262 -19.19 15.18 -15.86
C ASP A 262 -18.73 14.88 -14.42
N GLN A 263 -17.49 15.25 -14.06
CA GLN A 263 -16.85 14.95 -12.78
C GLN A 263 -17.01 13.46 -12.39
N ALA A 264 -16.84 12.58 -13.38
CA ALA A 264 -17.04 11.15 -13.21
C ALA A 264 -16.07 10.57 -12.16
N TRP A 265 -14.91 11.20 -11.96
CA TRP A 265 -14.04 10.94 -10.82
C TRP A 265 -14.06 12.12 -9.86
N ARG A 266 -14.49 11.88 -8.60
CA ARG A 266 -14.50 12.92 -7.56
C ARG A 266 -14.47 12.31 -6.16
N GLY A 267 -13.63 12.88 -5.29
CA GLY A 267 -13.50 12.46 -3.89
C GLY A 267 -13.13 10.99 -3.76
N TYR A 268 -12.12 10.55 -4.50
CA TYR A 268 -11.62 9.15 -4.52
C TYR A 268 -12.63 8.13 -5.04
N ARG A 269 -13.65 8.56 -5.79
CA ARG A 269 -14.72 7.68 -6.26
C ARG A 269 -15.02 7.90 -7.73
N TRP A 270 -15.13 6.79 -8.43
CA TRP A 270 -15.76 6.72 -9.73
C TRP A 270 -17.29 6.74 -9.60
N ARG A 271 -17.95 7.61 -10.35
CA ARG A 271 -19.40 7.83 -10.35
C ARG A 271 -20.07 7.43 -11.66
N GLY A 272 -19.29 7.07 -12.67
CA GLY A 272 -19.80 6.77 -14.00
C GLY A 272 -20.11 8.01 -14.83
N HIS A 273 -20.43 7.77 -16.10
CA HIS A 273 -20.87 8.77 -17.07
C HIS A 273 -21.71 8.10 -18.17
N GLN A 274 -22.42 8.90 -18.97
CA GLN A 274 -23.30 8.41 -20.05
C GLN A 274 -22.68 8.59 -21.45
N ARG A 275 -21.36 8.62 -21.52
CA ARG A 275 -20.61 8.87 -22.77
C ARG A 275 -20.30 7.56 -23.47
N PRO A 276 -20.21 7.53 -24.81
CA PRO A 276 -19.95 6.30 -25.55
C PRO A 276 -18.61 5.68 -25.15
N THR A 277 -18.60 4.36 -24.99
CA THR A 277 -17.39 3.60 -24.67
C THR A 277 -16.31 3.78 -25.71
N GLY A 278 -15.06 3.83 -25.25
CA GLY A 278 -13.90 3.89 -26.11
C GLY A 278 -13.39 2.54 -26.59
N ARG A 279 -13.84 1.44 -25.98
CA ARG A 279 -13.31 0.09 -26.20
C ARG A 279 -13.59 -0.36 -27.64
N ARG A 280 -12.51 -0.56 -28.41
CA ARG A 280 -12.50 -1.12 -29.76
C ARG A 280 -11.22 -1.92 -29.93
N ASP A 281 -11.27 -2.96 -30.73
CA ASP A 281 -10.15 -3.89 -30.90
C ASP A 281 -8.88 -3.15 -31.32
N GLY A 282 -7.77 -3.54 -30.71
CA GLY A 282 -6.47 -2.92 -30.91
C GLY A 282 -6.37 -1.47 -30.41
N ARG A 283 -7.31 -0.92 -29.64
CA ARG A 283 -7.10 0.43 -29.08
C ARG A 283 -6.09 0.39 -27.94
N GLY A 284 -4.98 1.10 -28.10
CA GLY A 284 -3.97 1.28 -27.05
C GLY A 284 -3.96 2.69 -26.43
N LYS A 285 -3.48 2.75 -25.18
CA LYS A 285 -3.25 3.96 -24.40
C LYS A 285 -1.89 3.88 -23.71
N VAL A 286 -1.17 4.99 -23.70
CA VAL A 286 -0.01 5.20 -22.81
C VAL A 286 -0.45 6.15 -21.72
N VAL A 287 -0.27 5.74 -20.47
CA VAL A 287 -0.57 6.56 -19.30
C VAL A 287 0.73 6.86 -18.60
N SER A 288 1.11 8.14 -18.57
CA SER A 288 2.32 8.61 -17.91
C SER A 288 1.95 9.45 -16.70
N ILE A 289 2.61 9.17 -15.57
CA ILE A 289 2.42 9.84 -14.28
C ILE A 289 3.73 10.54 -13.92
N TYR A 290 3.58 11.79 -13.48
CA TYR A 290 4.67 12.67 -13.09
C TYR A 290 4.45 13.20 -11.69
N LEU A 291 5.53 13.55 -10.99
CA LEU A 291 5.42 14.33 -9.77
C LEU A 291 4.90 15.74 -10.09
N ASP A 292 4.10 16.29 -9.19
CA ASP A 292 3.56 17.64 -9.26
C ASP A 292 4.57 18.64 -8.68
N PRO A 293 5.26 19.43 -9.51
CA PRO A 293 6.27 20.37 -9.04
C PRO A 293 5.66 21.51 -8.21
N ASP A 294 4.35 21.75 -8.32
CA ASP A 294 3.63 22.74 -7.51
C ASP A 294 3.36 22.25 -6.07
N ASN A 295 3.63 20.97 -5.77
CA ASN A 295 3.42 20.36 -4.46
C ASN A 295 4.54 19.38 -4.10
N PRO A 296 5.79 19.85 -3.96
CA PRO A 296 6.94 18.98 -3.70
C PRO A 296 6.84 18.22 -2.37
N GLY A 297 6.09 18.76 -1.39
CA GLY A 297 5.89 18.10 -0.10
C GLY A 297 4.88 16.94 -0.13
N GLY A 298 3.84 17.04 -0.96
CA GLY A 298 2.77 16.03 -1.07
C GLY A 298 2.91 15.10 -2.28
N SER A 299 3.68 15.49 -3.29
CA SER A 299 3.91 14.73 -4.51
C SER A 299 5.29 14.06 -4.52
N THR A 300 5.57 13.23 -3.52
CA THR A 300 6.80 12.41 -3.49
C THR A 300 6.54 11.00 -4.01
N ARG A 301 7.61 10.29 -4.42
CA ARG A 301 7.52 8.88 -4.83
C ARG A 301 6.92 8.02 -3.71
N GLU A 302 7.25 8.31 -2.46
CA GLU A 302 6.74 7.62 -1.28
C GLU A 302 5.25 7.92 -1.06
N ALA A 303 4.81 9.15 -1.29
CA ALA A 303 3.41 9.53 -1.19
C ALA A 303 2.55 8.82 -2.24
N LEU A 304 3.04 8.74 -3.50
CA LEU A 304 2.35 8.05 -4.59
C LEU A 304 2.36 6.53 -4.41
N ARG A 305 3.47 5.93 -3.97
CA ARG A 305 3.51 4.51 -3.55
C ARG A 305 2.53 4.26 -2.41
N GLY A 306 2.53 5.15 -1.42
CA GLY A 306 1.59 5.17 -0.33
C GLY A 306 0.14 5.18 -0.80
N LEU A 307 -0.20 6.01 -1.80
CA LEU A 307 -1.51 6.10 -2.44
C LEU A 307 -1.94 4.78 -3.09
N GLN A 308 -1.03 4.10 -3.78
CA GLN A 308 -1.26 2.77 -4.37
C GLN A 308 -1.45 1.68 -3.30
N ASP A 309 -0.78 1.84 -2.16
CA ASP A 309 -0.74 0.90 -1.03
C ASP A 309 -1.75 1.21 0.10
N ILE A 310 -2.58 2.26 0.00
CA ILE A 310 -3.55 2.65 1.04
C ILE A 310 -4.43 1.46 1.46
N SER A 311 -4.74 0.57 0.51
CA SER A 311 -5.46 -0.68 0.72
C SER A 311 -4.79 -1.59 1.76
N ARG A 312 -3.47 -1.78 1.70
CA ARG A 312 -2.71 -2.64 2.63
C ARG A 312 -2.76 -2.09 4.06
N ARG A 313 -2.66 -0.76 4.23
CA ARG A 313 -2.69 -0.09 5.54
C ARG A 313 -4.09 -0.05 6.15
N LEU A 314 -5.13 0.24 5.36
CA LEU A 314 -6.51 0.26 5.84
C LEU A 314 -7.00 -1.14 6.23
N VAL A 315 -6.54 -2.18 5.52
CA VAL A 315 -6.85 -3.59 5.82
C VAL A 315 -6.16 -4.07 7.08
N ILE A 316 -4.90 -3.70 7.33
CA ILE A 316 -4.23 -4.02 8.61
C ILE A 316 -4.97 -3.36 9.78
N VAL A 317 -5.38 -2.09 9.64
CA VAL A 317 -6.16 -1.39 10.67
C VAL A 317 -7.54 -2.02 10.84
N THR A 318 -8.23 -2.39 9.76
CA THR A 318 -9.56 -3.02 9.83
C THR A 318 -9.49 -4.43 10.41
N LYS A 319 -8.49 -5.24 10.04
CA LYS A 319 -8.21 -6.55 10.63
C LYS A 319 -7.81 -6.43 12.10
N ALA A 320 -7.00 -5.44 12.47
CA ALA A 320 -6.66 -5.17 13.86
C ALA A 320 -7.90 -4.73 14.67
N VAL A 321 -8.75 -3.86 14.13
CA VAL A 321 -10.00 -3.43 14.77
C VAL A 321 -11.00 -4.58 14.87
N LYS A 322 -11.08 -5.45 13.86
CA LYS A 322 -11.93 -6.65 13.87
C LYS A 322 -11.42 -7.68 14.88
N ALA A 323 -10.12 -7.96 14.90
CA ALA A 323 -9.48 -8.80 15.91
C ALA A 323 -9.63 -8.25 17.34
N LEU A 324 -9.65 -6.92 17.51
CA LEU A 324 -9.94 -6.28 18.80
C LEU A 324 -11.44 -6.36 19.19
N ASN A 325 -12.33 -6.66 18.24
CA ASN A 325 -13.78 -6.68 18.42
C ASN A 325 -14.40 -8.09 18.42
N ASP A 326 -13.72 -9.09 17.88
CA ASP A 326 -14.22 -10.47 17.75
C ASP A 326 -14.22 -11.25 19.07
N LEU A 327 -14.84 -12.43 19.07
CA LEU A 327 -15.05 -13.31 20.23
C LEU A 327 -13.76 -13.82 20.90
N ASP A 328 -12.62 -13.74 20.21
CA ASP A 328 -11.28 -14.03 20.73
C ASP A 328 -10.45 -12.75 21.01
N GLY A 329 -11.10 -11.58 20.93
CA GLY A 329 -10.47 -10.26 21.00
C GLY A 329 -10.31 -9.71 22.43
N ALA A 330 -9.96 -8.42 22.53
CA ALA A 330 -9.76 -7.74 23.81
C ALA A 330 -10.92 -7.87 24.82
N PRO A 331 -12.22 -7.86 24.42
CA PRO A 331 -13.34 -8.09 25.34
C PRO A 331 -13.40 -9.52 25.92
N ALA A 332 -12.99 -10.53 25.15
CA ALA A 332 -13.00 -11.92 25.63
C ALA A 332 -11.86 -12.16 26.62
N HIS A 333 -10.65 -11.74 26.26
CA HIS A 333 -9.50 -11.75 27.16
C HIS A 333 -9.76 -10.94 28.44
N TYR A 334 -10.48 -9.81 28.33
CA TYR A 334 -10.93 -9.04 29.48
C TYR A 334 -11.83 -9.84 30.41
N ARG A 335 -12.86 -10.51 29.86
CA ARG A 335 -13.81 -11.31 30.63
C ARG A 335 -13.14 -12.51 31.28
N GLU A 336 -12.21 -13.16 30.57
CA GLU A 336 -11.41 -14.27 31.11
C GLU A 336 -10.58 -13.82 32.31
N VAL A 337 -9.77 -12.77 32.16
CA VAL A 337 -8.94 -12.21 33.24
C VAL A 337 -9.80 -11.78 34.42
N LYS A 338 -10.92 -11.10 34.17
CA LYS A 338 -11.84 -10.67 35.23
C LYS A 338 -12.46 -11.86 35.98
N SER A 339 -12.87 -12.90 35.26
CA SER A 339 -13.41 -14.13 35.84
C SER A 339 -12.37 -14.82 36.73
N PHE A 340 -11.15 -14.99 36.22
CA PHE A 340 -10.02 -15.55 36.96
C PHE A 340 -9.75 -14.79 38.26
N LEU A 341 -9.57 -13.46 38.20
CA LEU A 341 -9.28 -12.63 39.38
C LEU A 341 -10.40 -12.67 40.41
N THR A 342 -11.66 -12.73 39.96
CA THR A 342 -12.83 -12.79 40.86
C THR A 342 -12.91 -14.13 41.57
N ASN A 343 -12.74 -15.24 40.85
CA ASN A 343 -12.75 -16.58 41.42
C ASN A 343 -11.60 -16.76 42.41
N LEU A 344 -10.40 -16.31 42.05
CA LEU A 344 -9.24 -16.39 42.93
C LEU A 344 -9.42 -15.59 44.22
N LYS A 345 -10.02 -14.40 44.15
CA LYS A 345 -10.39 -13.64 45.35
C LYS A 345 -11.33 -14.42 46.27
N MET A 346 -12.34 -15.09 45.71
CA MET A 346 -13.28 -15.91 46.49
C MET A 346 -12.56 -17.08 47.18
N THR A 347 -11.66 -17.77 46.46
CA THR A 347 -10.84 -18.84 47.02
C THR A 347 -9.97 -18.36 48.18
N LEU A 348 -9.33 -17.19 48.05
CA LEU A 348 -8.49 -16.63 49.12
C LEU A 348 -9.29 -16.24 50.36
N GLU A 349 -10.51 -15.71 50.21
CA GLU A 349 -11.38 -15.41 51.34
C GLU A 349 -11.89 -16.70 52.03
N ALA A 350 -12.15 -17.77 51.29
CA ALA A 350 -12.48 -19.08 51.86
C ALA A 350 -11.32 -19.67 52.67
N LEU A 351 -10.10 -19.65 52.11
CA LEU A 351 -8.88 -20.11 52.79
C LEU A 351 -8.59 -19.32 54.07
N LYS A 352 -8.93 -18.03 54.11
CA LYS A 352 -8.79 -17.22 55.32
C LYS A 352 -9.70 -17.71 56.45
N VAL A 353 -10.92 -18.13 56.13
CA VAL A 353 -11.87 -18.68 57.11
C VAL A 353 -11.42 -20.06 57.58
N GLU A 354 -11.01 -20.94 56.67
CA GLU A 354 -10.54 -22.29 57.01
C GLU A 354 -9.21 -22.31 57.75
N SER A 355 -8.31 -21.35 57.49
CA SER A 355 -7.01 -21.25 58.17
C SER A 355 -7.10 -21.03 59.68
N VAL A 356 -8.26 -20.61 60.19
CA VAL A 356 -8.54 -20.47 61.63
C VAL A 356 -8.68 -21.84 62.31
N VAL A 357 -8.97 -22.89 61.55
CA VAL A 357 -9.17 -24.27 62.04
C VAL A 357 -7.88 -25.12 61.91
N LEU A 358 -6.86 -24.61 61.19
CA LEU A 358 -5.61 -25.32 60.92
C LEU A 358 -4.65 -25.32 62.13
N HIS A 359 -3.73 -26.29 62.14
CA HIS A 359 -2.70 -26.47 63.16
C HIS A 359 -1.91 -25.15 63.40
N PRO A 360 -1.75 -24.68 64.65
CA PRO A 360 -1.23 -23.33 64.98
C PRO A 360 0.09 -22.96 64.30
N LYS A 361 0.96 -23.96 64.09
CA LYS A 361 2.28 -23.84 63.47
C LYS A 361 2.27 -23.30 62.03
N TYR A 362 1.20 -23.48 61.27
CA TYR A 362 1.13 -23.10 59.85
C TYR A 362 0.23 -21.87 59.59
N VAL A 363 -0.51 -21.41 60.61
CA VAL A 363 -1.48 -20.31 60.47
C VAL A 363 -0.81 -19.02 60.01
N ASP A 364 0.36 -18.69 60.59
CA ASP A 364 1.08 -17.46 60.24
C ASP A 364 1.69 -17.53 58.84
N GLU A 365 2.20 -18.70 58.44
CA GLU A 365 2.77 -18.93 57.10
C GLU A 365 1.68 -18.81 56.01
N VAL A 366 0.51 -19.43 56.23
CA VAL A 366 -0.65 -19.31 55.33
C VAL A 366 -1.15 -17.87 55.26
N LYS A 367 -1.27 -17.17 56.39
CA LYS A 367 -1.69 -15.74 56.42
C LYS A 367 -0.76 -14.85 55.62
N VAL A 368 0.56 -15.04 55.76
CA VAL A 368 1.56 -14.27 55.01
C VAL A 368 1.41 -14.52 53.51
N GLN A 369 1.26 -15.78 53.09
CA GLN A 369 1.12 -16.11 51.66
C GLN A 369 -0.21 -15.63 51.08
N VAL A 370 -1.33 -15.80 51.80
CA VAL A 370 -2.63 -15.27 51.37
C VAL A 370 -2.58 -13.75 51.21
N GLN A 371 -1.91 -13.04 52.14
CA GLN A 371 -1.81 -11.58 52.06
C GLN A 371 -0.92 -11.11 50.90
N LYS A 372 0.17 -11.82 50.59
CA LYS A 372 1.02 -11.55 49.42
C LYS A 372 0.25 -11.63 48.10
N ILE A 373 -0.67 -12.60 47.99
CA ILE A 373 -1.49 -12.80 46.79
C ILE A 373 -2.65 -11.78 46.74
N ARG A 374 -3.24 -11.45 47.89
CA ARG A 374 -4.44 -10.60 47.98
C ARG A 374 -4.24 -9.18 47.45
N VAL A 375 -3.18 -8.50 47.89
CA VAL A 375 -2.99 -7.06 47.59
C VAL A 375 -2.87 -6.82 46.07
N PRO A 376 -2.04 -7.56 45.31
CA PRO A 376 -1.95 -7.38 43.86
C PRO A 376 -3.25 -7.69 43.10
N ILE A 377 -4.07 -8.62 43.59
CA ILE A 377 -5.38 -8.95 43.01
C ILE A 377 -6.35 -7.78 43.19
N GLU A 378 -6.41 -7.18 44.37
CA GLU A 378 -7.33 -6.06 44.65
C GLU A 378 -6.96 -4.81 43.84
N GLU A 379 -5.67 -4.51 43.70
CA GLU A 379 -5.17 -3.46 42.82
C GLU A 379 -5.55 -3.73 41.36
N SER A 380 -5.33 -4.95 40.89
CA SER A 380 -5.65 -5.34 39.51
C SER A 380 -7.14 -5.34 39.22
N LEU A 381 -7.98 -5.78 40.15
CA LEU A 381 -9.44 -5.67 40.05
C LEU A 381 -9.89 -4.21 39.95
N THR A 382 -9.24 -3.30 40.66
CA THR A 382 -9.54 -1.87 40.62
C THR A 382 -9.23 -1.29 39.24
N VAL A 383 -8.06 -1.61 38.68
CA VAL A 383 -7.69 -1.22 37.30
C VAL A 383 -8.66 -1.82 36.27
N THR A 384 -9.01 -3.10 36.43
CA THR A 384 -9.89 -3.84 35.50
C THR A 384 -11.32 -3.30 35.50
N ARG A 385 -11.83 -2.79 36.63
CA ARG A 385 -13.16 -2.14 36.71
C ARG A 385 -13.29 -0.91 35.81
N GLY A 386 -12.20 -0.16 35.59
CA GLY A 386 -12.19 1.00 34.70
C GLY A 386 -12.50 0.68 33.23
N TYR A 387 -12.49 -0.60 32.85
CA TYR A 387 -12.77 -1.11 31.52
C TYR A 387 -14.15 -1.77 31.39
N GLU A 388 -14.91 -1.94 32.48
CA GLU A 388 -16.16 -2.71 32.49
C GLU A 388 -17.20 -2.15 31.50
N ALA A 389 -17.38 -0.83 31.48
CA ALA A 389 -18.31 -0.18 30.56
C ALA A 389 -17.90 -0.33 29.07
N SER A 390 -16.62 -0.64 28.80
CA SER A 390 -16.03 -0.71 27.46
C SER A 390 -15.83 -2.13 26.93
N LEU A 391 -15.53 -3.08 27.82
CA LEU A 391 -15.14 -4.47 27.49
C LEU A 391 -16.03 -5.52 28.18
N GLY A 392 -16.84 -5.14 29.17
CA GLY A 392 -17.71 -6.02 29.92
C GLY A 392 -18.87 -6.61 29.11
N ILE A 393 -19.72 -7.40 29.77
CA ILE A 393 -20.87 -8.08 29.13
C ILE A 393 -21.92 -7.06 28.66
N ALA A 394 -22.10 -5.99 29.44
CA ALA A 394 -23.03 -4.90 29.14
C ALA A 394 -22.44 -3.83 28.17
N ALA A 395 -21.21 -4.02 27.69
CA ALA A 395 -20.58 -3.05 26.80
C ALA A 395 -21.35 -2.95 25.47
N LYS A 396 -21.74 -1.72 25.10
CA LYS A 396 -22.47 -1.46 23.85
C LYS A 396 -21.62 -1.87 22.65
N LYS A 397 -22.13 -2.77 21.81
CA LYS A 397 -21.48 -3.21 20.57
C LYS A 397 -21.38 -2.04 19.57
N GLY A 398 -20.25 -1.92 18.86
CA GLY A 398 -20.06 -0.89 17.84
C GLY A 398 -18.65 -0.91 17.23
N ARG A 399 -18.55 -0.77 15.90
CA ARG A 399 -17.34 -0.99 15.08
C ARG A 399 -16.12 -0.14 15.50
N PHE A 400 -16.36 1.07 16.01
CA PHE A 400 -15.32 2.02 16.44
C PHE A 400 -15.47 2.50 17.89
N ARG A 401 -16.37 1.90 18.67
CA ARG A 401 -16.57 2.32 20.07
C ARG A 401 -15.50 1.71 20.97
N ASN A 402 -14.97 2.55 21.87
CA ASN A 402 -13.99 2.20 22.89
C ASN A 402 -12.68 1.63 22.33
N VAL A 403 -12.30 1.98 21.09
CA VAL A 403 -11.07 1.49 20.45
C VAL A 403 -9.83 1.83 21.29
N GLN A 404 -9.74 3.06 21.83
CA GLN A 404 -8.62 3.44 22.70
C GLN A 404 -8.52 2.54 23.93
N LYS A 405 -9.63 2.29 24.63
CA LYS A 405 -9.67 1.41 25.80
C LYS A 405 -9.38 -0.06 25.44
N LYS A 406 -9.76 -0.52 24.25
CA LYS A 406 -9.45 -1.86 23.74
C LYS A 406 -7.96 -2.03 23.45
N LEU A 407 -7.34 -1.01 22.84
CA LEU A 407 -5.91 -0.98 22.58
C LEU A 407 -5.10 -0.91 23.88
N ASP A 408 -5.48 -0.01 24.79
CA ASP A 408 -4.85 0.13 26.10
C ASP A 408 -4.92 -1.19 26.89
N TRP A 409 -6.09 -1.85 26.86
CA TRP A 409 -6.21 -3.19 27.42
C TRP A 409 -5.28 -4.21 26.77
N ARG A 410 -5.27 -4.32 25.43
CA ARG A 410 -4.50 -5.35 24.71
C ARG A 410 -2.99 -5.17 24.81
N PHE A 411 -2.50 -3.93 24.88
CA PHE A 411 -1.06 -3.66 24.81
C PHE A 411 -0.43 -3.35 26.16
N VAL A 412 -1.21 -2.87 27.13
CA VAL A 412 -0.70 -2.43 28.43
C VAL A 412 -1.26 -3.28 29.56
N VAL A 413 -2.59 -3.32 29.70
CA VAL A 413 -3.20 -3.93 30.90
C VAL A 413 -3.16 -5.45 30.87
N SER A 414 -3.35 -6.08 29.71
CA SER A 414 -3.32 -7.55 29.60
C SER A 414 -1.94 -8.10 29.97
N LYS A 415 -0.86 -7.44 29.52
CA LYS A 415 0.51 -7.83 29.88
C LYS A 415 0.76 -7.76 31.38
N LYS A 416 0.22 -6.73 32.06
CA LYS A 416 0.29 -6.61 33.52
C LYS A 416 -0.52 -7.71 34.22
N ALA A 417 -1.71 -8.02 33.71
CA ALA A 417 -2.54 -9.10 34.23
C ALA A 417 -1.90 -10.49 34.06
N ASP A 418 -1.26 -10.75 32.91
CA ASP A 418 -0.54 -12.00 32.64
C ASP A 418 0.71 -12.13 33.52
N ALA A 419 1.45 -11.03 33.74
CA ALA A 419 2.57 -11.00 34.66
C ALA A 419 2.11 -11.30 36.10
N LEU A 420 1.01 -10.67 36.54
CA LEU A 420 0.42 -10.95 37.84
C LEU A 420 0.00 -12.42 37.96
N ARG A 421 -0.66 -12.98 36.94
CA ARG A 421 -1.06 -14.39 36.92
C ARG A 421 0.14 -15.31 37.15
N ARG A 422 1.26 -15.07 36.49
CA ARG A 422 2.50 -15.87 36.69
C ARG A 422 3.05 -15.74 38.11
N THR A 423 3.04 -14.54 38.68
CA THR A 423 3.46 -14.32 40.08
C THR A 423 2.57 -15.11 41.04
N ILE A 424 1.26 -15.00 40.86
CA ILE A 424 0.26 -15.72 41.66
C ILE A 424 0.41 -17.23 41.53
N GLU A 425 0.67 -17.75 40.33
CA GLU A 425 0.88 -19.19 40.12
C GLU A 425 2.06 -19.71 40.96
N GLY A 426 3.14 -18.93 41.09
CA GLY A 426 4.26 -19.26 41.97
C GLY A 426 3.89 -19.26 43.47
N ASP A 427 3.13 -18.26 43.92
CA ASP A 427 2.68 -18.19 45.31
C ASP A 427 1.65 -19.29 45.63
N MET A 428 0.79 -19.66 44.66
CA MET A 428 -0.16 -20.77 44.78
C MET A 428 0.54 -22.13 44.88
N MET A 429 1.67 -22.34 44.18
CA MET A 429 2.48 -23.55 44.35
C MET A 429 3.06 -23.64 45.78
N SER A 430 3.43 -22.48 46.36
CA SER A 430 3.89 -22.39 47.74
C SER A 430 2.78 -22.74 48.74
N LEU A 431 1.56 -22.23 48.53
CA LEU A 431 0.38 -22.59 49.32
C LEU A 431 0.04 -24.08 49.21
N ASN A 432 0.09 -24.65 48.00
CA ASN A 432 -0.17 -26.08 47.80
C ASN A 432 0.88 -26.97 48.48
N SER A 433 2.14 -26.52 48.53
CA SER A 433 3.19 -27.18 49.29
C SER A 433 2.91 -27.17 50.79
N ILE A 434 2.46 -26.03 51.35
CA ILE A 434 2.05 -25.92 52.75
C ILE A 434 0.87 -26.85 53.04
N GLN A 435 -0.15 -26.87 52.17
CA GLN A 435 -1.31 -27.73 52.31
C GLN A 435 -0.92 -29.22 52.30
N THR A 436 -0.05 -29.63 51.38
CA THR A 436 0.45 -31.02 51.31
C THR A 436 1.21 -31.41 52.57
N ARG A 437 2.07 -30.52 53.09
CA ARG A 437 2.77 -30.75 54.37
C ARG A 437 1.80 -30.86 55.55
N LEU A 438 0.70 -30.12 55.53
CA LEU A 438 -0.30 -30.14 56.59
C LEU A 438 -1.09 -31.45 56.59
N ILE A 439 -1.45 -31.97 55.41
CA ILE A 439 -2.08 -33.29 55.27
C ILE A 439 -1.18 -34.39 55.83
N LEU A 440 0.11 -34.37 55.47
CA LEU A 440 1.09 -35.35 55.96
C LEU A 440 1.26 -35.32 57.49
N VAL A 441 1.19 -34.14 58.12
CA VAL A 441 1.27 -34.03 59.58
C VAL A 441 0.02 -34.62 60.26
N VAL A 442 -1.17 -34.33 59.72
CA VAL A 442 -2.43 -34.86 60.26
C VAL A 442 -2.50 -36.39 60.15
N ASP A 443 -2.03 -36.96 59.04
CA ASP A 443 -2.00 -38.42 58.85
C ASP A 443 -1.02 -39.11 59.80
N ILE A 444 0.12 -38.47 60.10
CA ILE A 444 1.09 -38.98 61.09
C ILE A 444 0.47 -38.94 62.49
N ASP A 445 -0.12 -37.82 62.91
CA ASP A 445 -0.73 -37.70 64.23
C ASP A 445 -1.92 -38.67 64.42
N ALA A 446 -2.67 -38.95 63.35
CA ALA A 446 -3.78 -39.91 63.35
C ALA A 446 -3.34 -41.38 63.37
N SER A 447 -2.09 -41.70 62.98
CA SER A 447 -1.54 -43.06 63.00
C SER A 447 -0.77 -43.39 64.29
N TYR A 448 -0.61 -42.41 65.18
CA TYR A 448 -0.07 -42.57 66.54
C TYR A 448 -1.15 -42.56 67.65
N LEU A 449 -2.42 -42.46 67.29
CA LEU A 449 -3.61 -42.65 68.14
C LEU A 449 -4.26 -44.00 67.81
#